data_AF-A0A4R8M2X4-F1
#
_entry.id   AF-A0A4R8M2X4-F1
#
_cell.length_a   1.000
_cell.length_b   1.000
_cell.length_c   1.000
_cell.angle_alpha   90.00
_cell.angle_beta   90.00
_cell.angle_gamma   90.00
#
_symmetry.space_group_name_H-M   'P 1'
#
loop_
_entity.id
_entity.type
_entity.pdbx_description
1 polymer ?
#
loop_
_entity_poly.entity_id
_entity_poly.type
_entity_poly.pdbx_seq_one_letter_code
_entity_poly.pdbx_strand_id
1 'polypeptide(L)'
;MKVRKILNCRGTVVILLMGAFLLAGAGGTASQEQEARMPTYEEVAVEVEKRLADAEQKILAGVAAVEELLKSSKTDASQMTGKWNEIREQSFASPVMKELAQLRPLLKLTIDRGLHEAVQASRDRMNKGNAPVPPSSGKAGITLPIARDIHRDAEELLGFAQEIQSVGEAVAWTLKVNRHIEALEFDIGNAPARVGAYVDDMKLMSASLVDIRRKANQALENYSRNQGSLPELRGEMERYLTQTMTMKYKTQNAAVSLVNTSKYLEPEAGYVIPATELKRMEVLAEYWKDGKNLYPLLRQDIADGVARWAPHPKAKWANYLESKKEFNKVYAPLLQGNLFQGIPLFEGKKYTELSGVVLDTEMTLRTVIAAIAGQEKNVEIRRSALTQDNVLTRKEQEEIRKLEAMYGPEREKSLKNAVYKAAGGYAKVVELERFLENSDIKDGAYAKVKEELDALLKRRHPEQQAADSAMQTFYRQLPEAQKRVDTIIADHGKRKRDLGLQPLLKEAKLAKEKQFDTLKPRSQW
;
A
#
# COMPACT_ATOMS: atom_id res chain seq x y z
N MET A 1 41.01 34.45 25.34
CA MET A 1 41.31 35.79 24.78
C MET A 1 40.38 36.80 25.43
N LYS A 2 40.93 37.74 26.19
CA LYS A 2 40.23 38.86 26.82
C LYS A 2 40.00 39.96 25.77
N VAL A 3 38.78 40.45 25.63
CA VAL A 3 38.50 41.70 24.93
C VAL A 3 37.85 42.69 25.91
N ARG A 4 38.36 43.91 25.80
CA ARG A 4 38.32 45.02 26.74
C ARG A 4 36.94 45.68 26.88
N LYS A 5 36.70 46.19 28.09
CA LYS A 5 35.82 47.31 28.41
C LYS A 5 36.08 48.50 27.47
N ILE A 6 35.00 49.08 26.92
CA ILE A 6 34.90 50.53 26.71
C ILE A 6 33.55 50.96 27.29
N LEU A 7 33.65 51.90 28.24
CA LEU A 7 32.60 52.55 28.99
C LEU A 7 32.34 53.93 28.36
N ASN A 8 31.12 54.43 28.53
CA ASN A 8 30.70 55.84 28.52
C ASN A 8 30.60 56.59 27.17
N CYS A 9 29.37 56.95 26.80
CA CYS A 9 28.82 58.32 26.99
C CYS A 9 27.56 58.50 26.11
N ARG A 10 26.39 58.61 26.74
CA ARG A 10 25.21 59.43 26.35
C ARG A 10 24.01 59.00 27.19
N GLY A 11 24.03 59.43 28.45
CA GLY A 11 22.97 59.25 29.42
C GLY A 11 22.83 60.54 30.21
N THR A 12 22.11 61.51 29.64
CA THR A 12 21.70 62.77 30.28
C THR A 12 20.61 63.31 29.34
N VAL A 13 19.32 63.29 29.67
CA VAL A 13 18.64 64.50 30.18
C VAL A 13 17.25 64.21 30.83
N VAL A 14 16.71 62.98 30.86
CA VAL A 14 15.29 62.78 31.27
C VAL A 14 15.08 62.59 32.79
N ILE A 15 16.12 62.56 33.63
CA ILE A 15 15.96 62.29 35.08
C ILE A 15 15.45 63.50 35.89
N LEU A 16 15.41 64.71 35.33
CA LEU A 16 15.06 65.91 36.10
C LEU A 16 13.55 66.22 36.24
N LEU A 17 12.65 65.50 35.55
CA LEU A 17 11.20 65.79 35.61
C LEU A 17 10.36 64.79 36.43
N MET A 18 10.90 63.64 36.84
CA MET A 18 10.16 62.66 37.66
C MET A 18 10.63 62.56 39.13
N GLY A 19 11.76 63.16 39.50
CA GLY A 19 12.31 63.08 40.86
C GLY A 19 11.51 63.84 41.94
N ALA A 20 10.56 64.70 41.56
CA ALA A 20 9.88 65.60 42.48
C ALA A 20 8.54 65.09 43.05
N PHE A 21 8.06 63.89 42.65
CA PHE A 21 6.72 63.41 43.03
C PHE A 21 6.67 62.18 43.95
N LEU A 22 7.80 61.71 44.51
CA LEU A 22 7.84 60.51 45.37
C LEU A 22 8.46 60.67 46.77
N LEU A 23 8.70 61.88 47.27
CA LEU A 23 9.21 62.08 48.65
C LEU A 23 8.44 63.19 49.38
N ALA A 24 7.26 62.84 49.89
CA ALA A 24 6.59 63.59 50.95
C ALA A 24 6.54 62.70 52.19
N GLY A 25 7.49 62.87 53.11
CA GLY A 25 7.48 62.16 54.39
C GLY A 25 8.82 62.11 55.12
N ALA A 26 9.29 63.25 55.62
CA ALA A 26 10.05 63.43 56.88
C ALA A 26 10.77 64.79 56.85
N GLY A 27 10.54 65.62 57.87
CA GLY A 27 10.94 67.02 57.92
C GLY A 27 12.42 67.28 58.19
N GLY A 28 12.81 68.55 58.04
CA GLY A 28 14.09 69.08 58.52
C GLY A 28 14.73 70.12 57.60
N THR A 29 14.31 71.37 57.79
CA THR A 29 14.86 72.67 57.36
C THR A 29 16.35 72.76 56.95
N ALA A 30 16.63 73.25 55.74
CA ALA A 30 17.40 74.49 55.50
C ALA A 30 17.57 74.80 53.98
N SER A 31 17.31 76.06 53.62
CA SER A 31 17.69 76.80 52.40
C SER A 31 16.69 76.82 51.23
N GLN A 32 16.19 78.03 50.97
CA GLN A 32 15.26 78.46 49.92
C GLN A 32 15.84 78.34 48.49
N GLU A 33 14.93 78.41 47.52
CA GLU A 33 15.11 78.61 46.07
C GLU A 33 15.31 77.38 45.18
N GLN A 34 14.36 76.46 45.26
CA GLN A 34 13.74 75.93 44.03
C GLN A 34 12.32 75.50 44.39
N GLU A 35 11.40 76.47 44.48
CA GLU A 35 10.01 76.15 44.14
C GLU A 35 10.08 75.53 42.75
N ALA A 36 9.77 74.25 42.64
CA ALA A 36 9.63 73.58 41.35
C ALA A 36 8.48 74.27 40.61
N ARG A 37 8.82 75.34 39.89
CA ARG A 37 7.88 76.14 39.12
C ARG A 37 7.21 75.18 38.15
N MET A 38 5.94 74.88 38.40
CA MET A 38 5.18 74.00 37.51
C MET A 38 5.26 74.56 36.09
N PRO A 39 5.62 73.72 35.10
CA PRO A 39 5.86 74.19 33.74
C PRO A 39 4.60 74.87 33.18
N THR A 40 4.81 75.91 32.39
CA THR A 40 3.74 76.65 31.73
C THR A 40 3.16 75.84 30.56
N TYR A 41 1.95 76.17 30.11
CA TYR A 41 1.37 75.45 28.96
C TYR A 41 2.18 75.70 27.69
N GLU A 42 2.82 76.87 27.54
CA GLU A 42 3.72 77.16 26.43
C GLU A 42 4.95 76.25 26.42
N GLU A 43 5.61 76.05 27.57
CA GLU A 43 6.80 75.19 27.70
C GLU A 43 6.48 73.72 27.39
N VAL A 44 5.34 73.22 27.90
CA VAL A 44 4.92 71.84 27.63
C VAL A 44 4.48 71.68 26.17
N ALA A 45 3.78 72.66 25.59
CA ALA A 45 3.32 72.62 24.20
C ALA A 45 4.47 72.57 23.19
N VAL A 46 5.54 73.35 23.39
CA VAL A 46 6.75 73.30 22.53
C VAL A 46 7.37 71.89 22.55
N GLU A 47 7.48 71.28 23.73
CA GLU A 47 8.05 69.94 23.82
C GLU A 47 7.12 68.89 23.20
N VAL A 48 5.80 68.99 23.39
CA VAL A 48 4.83 68.10 22.74
C VAL A 48 4.87 68.24 21.23
N GLU A 49 4.91 69.45 20.68
CA GLU A 49 5.00 69.71 19.23
C GLU A 49 6.26 69.09 18.62
N LYS A 50 7.40 69.22 19.31
CA LYS A 50 8.65 68.58 18.89
C LYS A 50 8.54 67.05 18.88
N ARG A 51 7.97 66.46 19.94
CA ARG A 51 7.79 65.00 20.03
C ARG A 51 6.75 64.48 19.04
N LEU A 52 5.74 65.27 18.73
CA LEU A 52 4.74 64.98 17.72
C LEU A 52 5.41 64.83 16.34
N ALA A 53 6.21 65.80 15.92
CA ALA A 53 6.93 65.74 14.64
C ALA A 53 7.87 64.51 14.55
N ASP A 54 8.61 64.21 15.62
CA ASP A 54 9.46 63.02 15.69
C ASP A 54 8.63 61.72 15.61
N ALA A 55 7.49 61.67 16.30
CA ALA A 55 6.57 60.54 16.32
C ALA A 55 5.95 60.27 14.94
N GLU A 56 5.50 61.31 14.25
CA GLU A 56 4.95 61.21 12.89
C GLU A 56 5.98 60.63 11.92
N GLN A 57 7.24 61.06 11.97
CA GLN A 57 8.30 60.53 11.13
C GLN A 57 8.57 59.04 11.41
N LYS A 58 8.52 58.64 12.69
CA LYS A 58 8.66 57.22 13.08
C LYS A 58 7.51 56.38 12.57
N ILE A 59 6.28 56.89 12.68
CA ILE A 59 5.08 56.22 12.18
C ILE A 59 5.12 56.10 10.65
N LEU A 60 5.45 57.17 9.93
CA LEU A 60 5.56 57.15 8.46
C LEU A 60 6.56 56.10 7.97
N ALA A 61 7.74 56.04 8.60
CA ALA A 61 8.75 55.01 8.30
C ALA A 61 8.23 53.59 8.63
N GLY A 62 7.54 53.44 9.75
CA GLY A 62 6.88 52.18 10.12
C GLY A 62 5.83 51.77 9.11
N VAL A 63 5.09 52.75 8.57
CA VAL A 63 4.00 52.49 7.63
C VAL A 63 4.53 51.92 6.31
N ALA A 64 5.61 52.50 5.79
CA ALA A 64 6.31 52.00 4.61
C ALA A 64 6.90 50.59 4.86
N ALA A 65 7.48 50.35 6.05
CA ALA A 65 8.05 49.05 6.39
C ALA A 65 6.99 47.92 6.48
N VAL A 66 5.80 48.23 7.00
CA VAL A 66 4.66 47.30 7.02
C VAL A 66 4.18 46.97 5.61
N GLU A 67 4.12 47.96 4.72
CA GLU A 67 3.75 47.76 3.31
C GLU A 67 4.66 46.70 2.66
N GLU A 68 5.97 46.78 2.88
CA GLU A 68 6.94 45.81 2.39
C GLU A 68 6.77 44.41 3.00
N LEU A 69 6.38 44.32 4.28
CA LEU A 69 6.04 43.03 4.89
C LEU A 69 4.81 42.39 4.25
N LEU A 70 3.75 43.15 4.01
CA LEU A 70 2.52 42.65 3.38
C LEU A 70 2.74 42.22 1.92
N LYS A 71 3.68 42.87 1.21
CA LYS A 71 4.11 42.44 -0.14
C LYS A 71 4.96 41.18 -0.11
N SER A 72 5.69 40.93 0.98
CA SER A 72 6.68 39.86 1.07
C SER A 72 6.12 38.46 0.80
N SER A 73 6.89 37.62 0.11
CA SER A 73 6.63 36.19 -0.10
C SER A 73 7.33 35.30 0.91
N LYS A 74 7.98 35.87 1.93
CA LYS A 74 8.75 35.12 2.92
C LYS A 74 7.86 34.19 3.76
N THR A 75 8.40 33.04 4.10
CA THR A 75 7.75 31.97 4.88
C THR A 75 8.38 31.79 6.26
N ASP A 76 9.46 32.50 6.54
CA ASP A 76 10.13 32.49 7.84
C ASP A 76 9.46 33.45 8.84
N ALA A 77 9.19 32.96 10.05
CA ALA A 77 8.50 33.74 11.09
C ALA A 77 9.35 34.90 11.62
N SER A 78 10.67 34.73 11.73
CA SER A 78 11.56 35.82 12.17
C SER A 78 11.57 36.97 11.17
N GLN A 79 11.44 36.66 9.88
CA GLN A 79 11.44 37.66 8.82
C GLN A 79 10.07 38.30 8.53
N MET A 80 8.97 37.74 9.06
CA MET A 80 7.62 38.27 8.91
C MET A 80 7.10 38.82 10.25
N THR A 81 6.64 37.96 11.14
CA THR A 81 6.09 38.36 12.45
C THR A 81 7.16 38.92 13.39
N GLY A 82 8.41 38.44 13.29
CA GLY A 82 9.54 39.00 14.03
C GLY A 82 9.86 40.42 13.57
N LYS A 83 9.94 40.64 12.25
CA LYS A 83 10.10 41.98 11.67
C LYS A 83 8.94 42.91 11.99
N TRP A 84 7.70 42.42 12.03
CA TRP A 84 6.57 43.19 12.53
C TRP A 84 6.79 43.67 13.97
N ASN A 85 7.24 42.79 14.87
CA ASN A 85 7.51 43.18 16.27
C ASN A 85 8.61 44.24 16.37
N GLU A 86 9.68 44.11 15.55
CA GLU A 86 10.73 45.14 15.46
C GLU A 86 10.16 46.48 14.99
N ILE A 87 9.36 46.50 13.91
CA ILE A 87 8.72 47.72 13.39
C ILE A 87 7.79 48.33 14.43
N ARG A 88 6.97 47.51 15.10
CA ARG A 88 6.08 47.95 16.18
C ARG A 88 6.87 48.68 17.25
N GLU A 89 7.98 48.13 17.72
CA GLU A 89 8.79 48.73 18.80
C GLU A 89 9.58 49.96 18.33
N GLN A 90 9.99 50.02 17.07
CA GLN A 90 10.77 51.14 16.52
C GLN A 90 9.91 52.32 16.07
N SER A 91 8.66 52.06 15.67
CA SER A 91 7.76 53.05 15.08
C SER A 91 6.54 53.32 15.95
N PHE A 92 5.63 52.35 16.06
CA PHE A 92 4.30 52.54 16.66
C PHE A 92 4.26 52.54 18.20
N ALA A 93 5.26 51.93 18.83
CA ALA A 93 5.46 51.85 20.28
C ALA A 93 6.86 52.36 20.69
N SER A 94 7.41 53.27 19.88
CA SER A 94 8.75 53.81 20.04
C SER A 94 8.92 54.61 21.35
N PRO A 95 10.16 54.85 21.80
CA PRO A 95 10.40 55.71 22.97
C PRO A 95 9.74 57.08 22.84
N VAL A 96 9.75 57.69 21.65
CA VAL A 96 9.10 58.98 21.39
C VAL A 96 7.58 58.89 21.56
N MET A 97 6.95 57.80 21.14
CA MET A 97 5.51 57.57 21.38
C MET A 97 5.18 57.48 22.88
N LYS A 98 6.05 56.81 23.65
CA LYS A 98 5.89 56.70 25.11
C LYS A 98 6.08 58.05 25.80
N GLU A 99 7.05 58.83 25.38
CA GLU A 99 7.28 60.20 25.86
C GLU A 99 6.09 61.10 25.52
N LEU A 100 5.57 61.04 24.29
CA LEU A 100 4.38 61.78 23.88
C LEU A 100 3.15 61.41 24.72
N ALA A 101 2.95 60.11 25.00
CA ALA A 101 1.88 59.61 25.87
C ALA A 101 1.98 60.12 27.32
N GLN A 102 3.20 60.39 27.80
CA GLN A 102 3.45 60.95 29.14
C GLN A 102 3.26 62.48 29.16
N LEU A 103 3.67 63.18 28.11
CA LEU A 103 3.58 64.63 28.01
C LEU A 103 2.17 65.13 27.69
N ARG A 104 1.36 64.37 26.95
CA ARG A 104 -0.01 64.77 26.58
C ARG A 104 -0.91 65.05 27.81
N PRO A 105 -1.00 64.18 28.83
CA PRO A 105 -1.77 64.48 30.04
C PRO A 105 -1.26 65.72 30.79
N LEU A 106 0.06 65.94 30.81
CA LEU A 106 0.66 67.13 31.41
C LEU A 106 0.26 68.40 30.65
N LEU A 107 0.25 68.36 29.32
CA LEU A 107 -0.19 69.46 28.48
C LEU A 107 -1.68 69.77 28.73
N LYS A 108 -2.53 68.75 28.85
CA LYS A 108 -3.94 68.93 29.20
C LYS A 108 -4.11 69.68 30.53
N LEU A 109 -3.38 69.23 31.56
CA LEU A 109 -3.43 69.83 32.89
C LEU A 109 -2.99 71.30 32.87
N THR A 110 -1.91 71.61 32.16
CA THR A 110 -1.40 72.99 32.08
C THR A 110 -2.30 73.89 31.24
N ILE A 111 -2.94 73.37 30.19
CA ILE A 111 -3.99 74.06 29.43
C ILE A 111 -5.19 74.38 30.33
N ASP A 112 -5.70 73.40 31.07
CA ASP A 112 -6.86 73.56 31.96
C ASP A 112 -6.59 74.61 33.05
N ARG A 113 -5.37 74.59 33.62
CA ARG A 113 -4.92 75.63 34.55
C ARG A 113 -4.83 77.01 33.87
N GLY A 114 -4.21 77.11 32.70
CA GLY A 114 -4.07 78.37 31.97
C GLY A 114 -5.42 78.99 31.61
N LEU A 115 -6.42 78.16 31.28
CA LEU A 115 -7.80 78.61 31.06
C LEU A 115 -8.43 79.14 32.34
N HIS A 116 -8.27 78.42 33.45
CA HIS A 116 -8.81 78.84 34.74
C HIS A 116 -8.20 80.19 35.19
N GLU A 117 -6.89 80.34 35.06
CA GLU A 117 -6.17 81.59 35.35
C GLU A 117 -6.63 82.74 34.45
N ALA A 118 -6.82 82.50 33.14
CA ALA A 118 -7.32 83.51 32.20
C ALA A 118 -8.75 83.95 32.51
N VAL A 119 -9.63 83.02 32.90
CA VAL A 119 -11.01 83.29 33.31
C VAL A 119 -11.03 84.08 34.63
N GLN A 120 -10.22 83.69 35.62
CA GLN A 120 -10.09 84.40 36.88
C GLN A 120 -9.57 85.83 36.68
N ALA A 121 -8.49 86.01 35.91
CA ALA A 121 -7.94 87.33 35.62
C ALA A 121 -8.95 88.24 34.88
N SER A 122 -9.76 87.67 33.99
CA SER A 122 -10.83 88.39 33.30
C SER A 122 -11.97 88.79 34.25
N ARG A 123 -12.36 87.89 35.15
CA ARG A 123 -13.39 88.15 36.17
C ARG A 123 -12.93 89.23 37.15
N ASP A 124 -11.67 89.18 37.59
CA ASP A 124 -11.10 90.18 38.50
C ASP A 124 -10.98 91.56 37.85
N ARG A 125 -10.69 91.63 36.54
CA ARG A 125 -10.72 92.90 35.80
C ARG A 125 -12.12 93.46 35.64
N MET A 126 -13.09 92.62 35.29
CA MET A 126 -14.49 93.04 35.20
C MET A 126 -15.04 93.53 36.54
N ASN A 127 -14.72 92.85 37.65
CA ASN A 127 -15.08 93.29 38.99
C ASN A 127 -14.45 94.65 39.37
N LYS A 128 -13.32 95.01 38.75
CA LYS A 128 -12.63 96.31 38.93
C LYS A 128 -13.03 97.36 37.87
N GLY A 129 -14.10 97.12 37.11
CA GLY A 129 -14.60 98.04 36.07
C GLY A 129 -13.75 98.10 34.79
N ASN A 130 -12.78 97.20 34.64
CA ASN A 130 -11.90 97.14 33.49
C ASN A 130 -12.38 96.12 32.44
N ALA A 131 -12.03 96.35 31.17
CA ALA A 131 -12.31 95.40 30.10
C ALA A 131 -11.64 94.02 30.37
N PRO A 132 -12.28 92.91 29.95
CA PRO A 132 -11.71 91.56 30.07
C PRO A 132 -10.31 91.46 29.46
N VAL A 133 -9.49 90.55 29.97
CA VAL A 133 -8.15 90.30 29.41
C VAL A 133 -8.34 89.51 28.10
N PRO A 134 -7.93 90.04 26.93
CA PRO A 134 -7.86 89.21 25.74
C PRO A 134 -6.81 88.11 25.98
N PRO A 135 -7.00 86.90 25.46
CA PRO A 135 -6.01 85.83 25.61
C PRO A 135 -4.65 86.36 25.11
N SER A 136 -3.71 86.58 26.02
CA SER A 136 -2.42 87.18 25.69
C SER A 136 -1.63 86.21 24.81
N SER A 137 -0.91 86.74 23.82
CA SER A 137 0.13 85.99 23.11
C SER A 137 1.13 85.45 24.14
N GLY A 138 1.22 84.12 24.26
CA GLY A 138 2.15 83.47 25.17
C GLY A 138 3.61 83.83 24.84
N LYS A 139 4.51 83.70 25.82
CA LYS A 139 5.91 84.13 25.71
C LYS A 139 6.70 83.45 24.58
N ALA A 140 6.19 82.35 24.01
CA ALA A 140 6.80 81.58 22.93
C ALA A 140 6.01 81.64 21.60
N GLY A 141 5.04 82.55 21.46
CA GLY A 141 4.14 82.58 20.29
C GLY A 141 3.04 81.51 20.29
N ILE A 142 3.11 80.55 21.22
CA ILE A 142 2.04 79.57 21.48
C ILE A 142 0.92 80.24 22.27
N THR A 143 -0.28 80.23 21.71
CA THR A 143 -1.52 80.66 22.38
C THR A 143 -2.29 79.47 22.93
N LEU A 144 -3.22 79.68 23.87
CA LEU A 144 -4.07 78.62 24.40
C LEU A 144 -4.82 77.80 23.31
N PRO A 145 -5.36 78.41 22.23
CA PRO A 145 -5.90 77.66 21.10
C PRO A 145 -4.85 76.74 20.43
N ILE A 146 -3.66 77.25 20.13
CA ILE A 146 -2.59 76.47 19.50
C ILE A 146 -2.17 75.29 20.39
N ALA A 147 -2.04 75.52 21.71
CA ALA A 147 -1.72 74.44 22.65
C ALA A 147 -2.81 73.35 22.69
N ARG A 148 -4.08 73.72 22.55
CA ARG A 148 -5.20 72.77 22.45
C ARG A 148 -5.16 71.98 21.15
N ASP A 149 -4.80 72.61 20.03
CA ASP A 149 -4.68 71.93 18.74
C ASP A 149 -3.52 70.90 18.80
N ILE A 150 -2.34 71.31 19.31
CA ILE A 150 -1.20 70.40 19.56
C ILE A 150 -1.61 69.21 20.45
N HIS A 151 -2.41 69.45 21.51
CA HIS A 151 -2.92 68.37 22.35
C HIS A 151 -3.81 67.39 21.56
N ARG A 152 -4.70 67.89 20.70
CA ARG A 152 -5.59 67.05 19.87
C ARG A 152 -4.80 66.24 18.84
N ASP A 153 -3.83 66.85 18.17
CA ASP A 153 -2.96 66.16 17.22
C ASP A 153 -2.20 65.00 17.91
N ALA A 154 -1.67 65.26 19.10
CA ALA A 154 -1.01 64.23 19.91
C ALA A 154 -1.95 63.12 20.38
N GLU A 155 -3.19 63.47 20.78
CA GLU A 155 -4.22 62.51 21.15
C GLU A 155 -4.59 61.60 19.99
N GLU A 156 -4.79 62.18 18.81
CA GLU A 156 -5.18 61.47 17.61
C GLU A 156 -4.06 60.55 17.09
N LEU A 157 -2.82 61.05 17.03
CA LEU A 157 -1.66 60.25 16.61
C LEU A 157 -1.43 59.05 17.54
N LEU A 158 -1.61 59.22 18.85
CA LEU A 158 -1.50 58.15 19.83
C LEU A 158 -2.63 57.11 19.67
N GLY A 159 -3.86 57.55 19.42
CA GLY A 159 -5.00 56.67 19.14
C GLY A 159 -4.75 55.84 17.89
N PHE A 160 -4.38 56.50 16.80
CA PHE A 160 -4.00 55.83 15.54
C PHE A 160 -2.89 54.80 15.74
N ALA A 161 -1.80 55.16 16.43
CA ALA A 161 -0.66 54.27 16.65
C ALA A 161 -0.99 53.03 17.51
N GLN A 162 -2.03 53.11 18.35
CA GLN A 162 -2.53 51.98 19.12
C GLN A 162 -3.40 51.06 18.26
N GLU A 163 -4.34 51.61 17.51
CA GLU A 163 -5.30 50.82 16.71
C GLU A 163 -4.66 50.17 15.47
N ILE A 164 -3.70 50.85 14.85
CA ILE A 164 -3.03 50.37 13.63
C ILE A 164 -2.21 49.10 13.87
N GLN A 165 -1.91 48.74 15.13
CA GLN A 165 -1.20 47.52 15.50
C GLN A 165 -1.98 46.24 15.14
N SER A 166 -3.28 46.35 14.87
CA SER A 166 -4.10 45.28 14.29
C SER A 166 -3.55 44.76 12.95
N VAL A 167 -2.72 45.53 12.23
CA VAL A 167 -2.03 45.06 11.02
C VAL A 167 -1.11 43.85 11.28
N GLY A 168 -0.67 43.64 12.52
CA GLY A 168 0.04 42.42 12.92
C GLY A 168 -0.76 41.14 12.64
N GLU A 169 -2.09 41.19 12.72
CA GLU A 169 -2.98 40.10 12.34
C GLU A 169 -2.84 39.78 10.84
N ALA A 170 -2.80 40.82 10.00
CA ALA A 170 -2.63 40.67 8.56
C ALA A 170 -1.23 40.21 8.15
N VAL A 171 -0.18 40.62 8.86
CA VAL A 171 1.17 40.10 8.65
C VAL A 171 1.24 38.60 9.01
N ALA A 172 0.66 38.19 10.14
CA ALA A 172 0.61 36.79 10.54
C ALA A 172 -0.21 35.93 9.55
N TRP A 173 -1.34 36.46 9.08
CA TRP A 173 -2.14 35.81 8.04
C TRP A 173 -1.37 35.71 6.72
N THR A 174 -0.65 36.75 6.31
CA THR A 174 0.19 36.74 5.09
C THR A 174 1.28 35.67 5.19
N LEU A 175 1.96 35.55 6.35
CA LEU A 175 2.93 34.48 6.61
C LEU A 175 2.30 33.10 6.44
N LYS A 176 1.09 32.89 7.00
CA LYS A 176 0.35 31.63 6.84
C LYS A 176 0.06 31.35 5.37
N VAL A 177 -0.48 32.31 4.63
CA VAL A 177 -0.77 32.17 3.20
C VAL A 177 0.50 31.83 2.41
N ASN A 178 1.60 32.53 2.63
CA ASN A 178 2.88 32.27 1.96
C ASN A 178 3.37 30.84 2.21
N ARG A 179 3.29 30.33 3.46
CA ARG A 179 3.68 28.95 3.80
C ARG A 179 2.83 27.91 3.08
N HIS A 180 1.54 28.15 2.95
CA HIS A 180 0.68 27.25 2.18
C HIS A 180 1.00 27.29 0.68
N ILE A 181 1.28 28.48 0.13
CA ILE A 181 1.71 28.60 -1.27
C ILE A 181 3.00 27.78 -1.49
N GLU A 182 4.01 27.96 -0.63
CA GLU A 182 5.27 27.21 -0.71
C GLU A 182 5.06 25.69 -0.59
N ALA A 183 4.19 25.24 0.32
CA ALA A 183 3.84 23.82 0.46
C ALA A 183 3.16 23.27 -0.81
N LEU A 184 2.21 24.01 -1.38
CA LEU A 184 1.56 23.63 -2.64
C LEU A 184 2.55 23.56 -3.80
N GLU A 185 3.43 24.56 -3.92
CA GLU A 185 4.47 24.60 -4.96
C GLU A 185 5.46 23.44 -4.81
N PHE A 186 5.86 23.11 -3.58
CA PHE A 186 6.68 21.94 -3.29
C PHE A 186 5.98 20.64 -3.72
N ASP A 187 4.71 20.46 -3.37
CA ASP A 187 3.96 19.27 -3.75
C ASP A 187 3.73 19.18 -5.26
N ILE A 188 3.48 20.31 -5.94
CA ILE A 188 3.39 20.39 -7.40
C ILE A 188 4.71 19.94 -8.05
N GLY A 189 5.84 20.49 -7.60
CA GLY A 189 7.15 20.17 -8.15
C GLY A 189 7.56 18.71 -7.96
N ASN A 190 7.13 18.09 -6.86
CA ASN A 190 7.45 16.69 -6.53
C ASN A 190 6.41 15.68 -7.04
N ALA A 191 5.24 16.13 -7.52
CA ALA A 191 4.18 15.25 -7.99
C ALA A 191 4.64 14.26 -9.07
N PRO A 192 5.38 14.69 -10.13
CA PRO A 192 5.80 13.79 -11.19
C PRO A 192 6.71 12.67 -10.70
N ALA A 193 7.63 12.96 -9.78
CA ALA A 193 8.53 11.96 -9.23
C ALA A 193 7.79 10.98 -8.30
N ARG A 194 6.93 11.50 -7.41
CA ARG A 194 6.24 10.70 -6.40
C ARG A 194 5.19 9.78 -7.04
N VAL A 195 4.43 10.30 -8.00
CA VAL A 195 3.31 9.57 -8.62
C VAL A 195 3.76 8.82 -9.89
N GLY A 196 4.67 9.40 -10.68
CA GLY A 196 5.16 8.81 -11.93
C GLY A 196 5.89 7.48 -11.72
N ALA A 197 6.64 7.33 -10.62
CA ALA A 197 7.28 6.05 -10.28
C ALA A 197 6.26 4.90 -10.16
N TYR A 198 5.11 5.14 -9.53
CA TYR A 198 4.04 4.14 -9.43
C TYR A 198 3.41 3.84 -10.79
N VAL A 199 3.20 4.87 -11.63
CA VAL A 199 2.68 4.70 -12.99
C VAL A 199 3.60 3.80 -13.82
N ASP A 200 4.91 4.05 -13.78
CA ASP A 200 5.87 3.27 -14.56
C ASP A 200 6.02 1.85 -14.03
N ASP A 201 6.01 1.67 -12.70
CA ASP A 201 5.94 0.33 -12.10
C ASP A 201 4.69 -0.43 -12.53
N MET A 202 3.51 0.19 -12.51
CA MET A 202 2.27 -0.46 -12.94
C MET A 202 2.25 -0.77 -14.44
N LYS A 203 2.86 0.08 -15.29
CA LYS A 203 3.06 -0.21 -16.72
C LYS A 203 3.91 -1.46 -16.93
N LEU A 204 5.06 -1.54 -16.26
CA LEU A 204 5.96 -2.69 -16.35
C LEU A 204 5.29 -3.97 -15.84
N MET A 205 4.58 -3.88 -14.71
CA MET A 205 3.85 -5.00 -14.14
C MET A 205 2.71 -5.46 -15.06
N SER A 206 1.94 -4.52 -15.62
CA SER A 206 0.89 -4.82 -16.58
C SER A 206 1.42 -5.59 -17.78
N ALA A 207 2.46 -5.07 -18.44
CA ALA A 207 3.09 -5.71 -19.58
C ALA A 207 3.60 -7.12 -19.23
N SER A 208 4.21 -7.28 -18.05
CA SER A 208 4.70 -8.58 -17.58
C SER A 208 3.56 -9.57 -17.30
N LEU A 209 2.46 -9.15 -16.68
CA LEU A 209 1.30 -10.01 -16.42
C LEU A 209 0.61 -10.43 -17.72
N VAL A 210 0.46 -9.51 -18.68
CA VAL A 210 -0.08 -9.82 -20.02
C VAL A 210 0.81 -10.85 -20.72
N ASP A 211 2.12 -10.67 -20.70
CA ASP A 211 3.07 -11.61 -21.30
C ASP A 211 3.03 -12.99 -20.62
N ILE A 212 2.97 -13.03 -19.28
CA ILE A 212 2.82 -14.27 -18.50
C ILE A 212 1.53 -14.99 -18.90
N ARG A 213 0.38 -14.30 -18.91
CA ARG A 213 -0.91 -14.90 -19.29
C ARG A 213 -0.86 -15.45 -20.72
N ARG A 214 -0.28 -14.70 -21.65
CA ARG A 214 -0.10 -15.14 -23.05
C ARG A 214 0.78 -16.38 -23.15
N LYS A 215 1.95 -16.37 -22.51
CA LYS A 215 2.89 -17.51 -22.53
C LYS A 215 2.31 -18.75 -21.86
N ALA A 216 1.60 -18.59 -20.74
CA ALA A 216 0.93 -19.70 -20.06
C ALA A 216 -0.14 -20.35 -20.97
N ASN A 217 -0.96 -19.54 -21.64
CA ASN A 217 -1.94 -20.06 -22.60
C ASN A 217 -1.27 -20.79 -23.78
N GLN A 218 -0.18 -20.23 -24.32
CA GLN A 218 0.58 -20.88 -25.40
C GLN A 218 1.19 -22.22 -24.97
N ALA A 219 1.74 -22.31 -23.75
CA ALA A 219 2.27 -23.55 -23.21
C ALA A 219 1.18 -24.63 -23.07
N LEU A 220 -0.01 -24.25 -22.60
CA LEU A 220 -1.18 -25.14 -22.52
C LEU A 220 -1.63 -25.63 -23.90
N GLU A 221 -1.70 -24.74 -24.89
CA GLU A 221 -2.05 -25.11 -26.26
C GLU A 221 -1.02 -26.06 -26.89
N ASN A 222 0.27 -25.78 -26.71
CA ASN A 222 1.36 -26.61 -27.22
C ASN A 222 1.33 -28.01 -26.59
N TYR A 223 1.11 -28.09 -25.28
CA TYR A 223 0.90 -29.37 -24.58
C TYR A 223 -0.28 -30.13 -25.18
N SER A 224 -1.43 -29.47 -25.37
CA SER A 224 -2.64 -30.10 -25.89
C SER A 224 -2.49 -30.60 -27.33
N ARG A 225 -1.73 -29.89 -28.19
CA ARG A 225 -1.56 -30.26 -29.60
C ARG A 225 -0.49 -31.34 -29.80
N ASN A 226 0.62 -31.23 -29.08
CA ASN A 226 1.79 -32.07 -29.32
C ASN A 226 1.96 -33.20 -28.30
N GLN A 227 1.02 -33.35 -27.36
CA GLN A 227 1.17 -34.25 -26.20
C GLN A 227 2.51 -34.04 -25.50
N GLY A 228 2.82 -32.79 -25.17
CA GLY A 228 4.06 -32.42 -24.51
C GLY A 228 4.25 -33.11 -23.14
N SER A 229 5.42 -32.94 -22.54
CA SER A 229 5.71 -33.50 -21.21
C SER A 229 4.94 -32.74 -20.11
N LEU A 230 4.13 -33.46 -19.31
CA LEU A 230 3.44 -32.88 -18.15
C LEU A 230 4.40 -32.23 -17.14
N PRO A 231 5.54 -32.86 -16.77
CA PRO A 231 6.54 -32.24 -15.92
C PRO A 231 7.12 -30.92 -16.44
N GLU A 232 7.33 -30.82 -17.77
CA GLU A 232 7.83 -29.59 -18.39
C GLU A 232 6.80 -28.47 -18.30
N LEU A 233 5.54 -28.77 -18.67
CA LEU A 233 4.43 -27.81 -18.54
C LEU A 233 4.27 -27.33 -17.09
N ARG A 234 4.34 -28.26 -16.13
CA ARG A 234 4.28 -27.92 -14.70
C ARG A 234 5.40 -26.95 -14.31
N GLY A 235 6.64 -27.26 -14.70
CA GLY A 235 7.80 -26.40 -14.44
C GLY A 235 7.66 -25.00 -15.04
N GLU A 236 7.10 -24.88 -16.25
CA GLU A 236 6.80 -23.58 -16.86
C GLU A 236 5.75 -22.80 -16.07
N MET A 237 4.65 -23.45 -15.67
CA MET A 237 3.60 -22.80 -14.87
C MET A 237 4.10 -22.38 -13.48
N GLU A 238 4.92 -23.19 -12.82
CA GLU A 238 5.55 -22.86 -11.55
C GLU A 238 6.51 -21.68 -11.68
N ARG A 239 7.26 -21.58 -12.79
CA ARG A 239 8.10 -20.41 -13.10
C ARG A 239 7.25 -19.14 -13.27
N TYR A 240 6.16 -19.22 -14.04
CA TYR A 240 5.24 -18.09 -14.22
C TYR A 240 4.55 -17.67 -12.91
N LEU A 241 4.19 -18.64 -12.06
CA LEU A 241 3.64 -18.38 -10.74
C LEU A 241 4.64 -17.64 -9.86
N THR A 242 5.90 -18.07 -9.85
CA THR A 242 6.98 -17.41 -9.10
C THR A 242 7.17 -15.98 -9.56
N GLN A 243 7.22 -15.73 -10.88
CA GLN A 243 7.30 -14.38 -11.44
C GLN A 243 6.09 -13.51 -11.06
N THR A 244 4.89 -14.08 -11.03
CA THR A 244 3.67 -13.37 -10.61
C THR A 244 3.70 -13.04 -9.12
N MET A 245 4.18 -13.95 -8.28
CA MET A 245 4.25 -13.74 -6.83
C MET A 245 5.22 -12.63 -6.42
N THR A 246 6.33 -12.43 -7.15
CA THR A 246 7.26 -11.32 -6.84
C THR A 246 6.65 -9.94 -7.12
N MET A 247 5.68 -9.86 -8.05
CA MET A 247 4.93 -8.65 -8.37
C MET A 247 3.93 -8.25 -7.27
N LYS A 248 3.50 -9.20 -6.43
CA LYS A 248 2.49 -8.97 -5.38
C LYS A 248 2.91 -7.91 -4.37
N TYR A 249 4.15 -7.98 -3.87
CA TYR A 249 4.65 -7.01 -2.88
C TYR A 249 4.72 -5.60 -3.45
N LYS A 250 5.14 -5.46 -4.72
CA LYS A 250 5.21 -4.15 -5.39
C LYS A 250 3.82 -3.52 -5.55
N THR A 251 2.82 -4.28 -5.98
CA THR A 251 1.44 -3.79 -6.12
C THR A 251 0.80 -3.46 -4.77
N GLN A 252 1.07 -4.26 -3.72
CA GLN A 252 0.59 -3.96 -2.37
C GLN A 252 1.21 -2.66 -1.82
N ASN A 253 2.52 -2.49 -1.97
CA ASN A 253 3.20 -1.28 -1.53
C ASN A 253 2.70 -0.04 -2.29
N ALA A 254 2.51 -0.16 -3.61
CA ALA A 254 1.93 0.90 -4.43
C ALA A 254 0.51 1.26 -3.98
N ALA A 255 -0.35 0.26 -3.74
CA ALA A 255 -1.71 0.46 -3.26
C ALA A 255 -1.75 1.24 -1.95
N VAL A 256 -0.98 0.80 -0.94
CA VAL A 256 -0.93 1.46 0.38
C VAL A 256 -0.40 2.89 0.25
N SER A 257 0.68 3.07 -0.51
CA SER A 257 1.29 4.40 -0.67
C SER A 257 0.37 5.38 -1.39
N LEU A 258 -0.31 4.94 -2.47
CA LEU A 258 -1.22 5.79 -3.23
C LEU A 258 -2.47 6.16 -2.42
N VAL A 259 -3.03 5.23 -1.65
CA VAL A 259 -4.15 5.51 -0.73
C VAL A 259 -3.74 6.52 0.34
N ASN A 260 -2.55 6.38 0.93
CA ASN A 260 -2.06 7.33 1.93
C ASN A 260 -1.77 8.70 1.31
N THR A 261 -1.20 8.72 0.11
CA THR A 261 -0.92 9.95 -0.63
C THR A 261 -2.21 10.66 -1.00
N SER A 262 -3.22 9.96 -1.51
CA SER A 262 -4.51 10.57 -1.85
C SER A 262 -5.18 11.18 -0.61
N LYS A 263 -5.19 10.47 0.52
CA LYS A 263 -5.74 10.97 1.79
C LYS A 263 -5.00 12.21 2.30
N TYR A 264 -3.68 12.23 2.22
CA TYR A 264 -2.89 13.40 2.64
C TYR A 264 -3.21 14.64 1.81
N LEU A 265 -3.49 14.46 0.52
CA LEU A 265 -3.77 15.53 -0.42
C LEU A 265 -5.25 15.93 -0.47
N GLU A 266 -6.15 15.15 0.14
CA GLU A 266 -7.59 15.42 0.17
C GLU A 266 -7.92 16.63 1.08
N PRO A 267 -8.83 17.53 0.66
CA PRO A 267 -9.13 18.77 1.39
C PRO A 267 -9.66 18.60 2.82
N GLU A 268 -10.31 17.47 3.14
CA GLU A 268 -10.86 17.21 4.49
C GLU A 268 -9.79 16.81 5.51
N ALA A 269 -8.62 16.36 5.05
CA ALA A 269 -7.44 16.08 5.88
C ALA A 269 -6.31 17.10 5.67
N GLY A 270 -6.37 17.89 4.58
CA GLY A 270 -5.38 18.88 4.17
C GLY A 270 -5.64 20.29 4.70
N TYR A 271 -4.57 20.99 5.03
CA TYR A 271 -4.53 22.36 5.55
C TYR A 271 -5.07 23.36 4.49
N VAL A 272 -6.39 23.58 4.41
CA VAL A 272 -7.01 24.63 3.59
C VAL A 272 -7.20 25.88 4.43
N ILE A 273 -6.76 27.04 3.93
CA ILE A 273 -7.06 28.31 4.59
C ILE A 273 -8.54 28.62 4.37
N PRO A 274 -9.36 28.74 5.43
CA PRO A 274 -10.78 29.05 5.29
C PRO A 274 -10.99 30.43 4.64
N ALA A 275 -11.93 30.53 3.71
CA ALA A 275 -12.30 31.81 3.09
C ALA A 275 -12.83 32.84 4.11
N THR A 276 -13.29 32.39 5.27
CA THR A 276 -13.67 33.26 6.40
C THR A 276 -12.50 34.06 6.96
N GLU A 277 -11.26 33.56 6.84
CA GLU A 277 -10.07 34.31 7.25
C GLU A 277 -9.82 35.52 6.33
N LEU A 278 -10.10 35.40 5.02
CA LEU A 278 -10.00 36.55 4.10
C LEU A 278 -10.99 37.65 4.48
N LYS A 279 -12.24 37.30 4.84
CA LYS A 279 -13.25 38.30 5.24
C LYS A 279 -12.77 39.18 6.39
N ARG A 280 -12.01 38.60 7.34
CA ARG A 280 -11.41 39.34 8.44
C ARG A 280 -10.34 40.32 7.94
N MET A 281 -9.55 39.93 6.95
CA MET A 281 -8.57 40.83 6.31
C MET A 281 -9.25 41.94 5.50
N GLU A 282 -10.39 41.66 4.86
CA GLU A 282 -11.18 42.67 4.14
C GLU A 282 -11.71 43.74 5.10
N VAL A 283 -12.15 43.36 6.30
CA VAL A 283 -12.55 44.33 7.35
C VAL A 283 -11.39 45.24 7.74
N LEU A 284 -10.19 44.69 7.95
CA LEU A 284 -8.99 45.50 8.23
C LEU A 284 -8.63 46.40 7.04
N ALA A 285 -8.78 45.91 5.81
CA ALA A 285 -8.50 46.66 4.60
C ALA A 285 -9.44 47.87 4.43
N GLU A 286 -10.73 47.74 4.76
CA GLU A 286 -11.66 48.87 4.77
C GLU A 286 -11.29 49.90 5.83
N TYR A 287 -10.91 49.46 7.03
CA TYR A 287 -10.41 50.35 8.08
C TYR A 287 -9.15 51.13 7.63
N TRP A 288 -8.22 50.48 6.94
CA TRP A 288 -7.03 51.15 6.41
C TRP A 288 -7.33 52.18 5.32
N LYS A 289 -8.32 51.91 4.45
CA LYS A 289 -8.77 52.89 3.43
C LYS A 289 -9.41 54.11 4.07
N ASP A 290 -10.16 53.92 5.15
CA ASP A 290 -10.91 54.97 5.84
C ASP A 290 -10.07 55.75 6.86
N GLY A 291 -8.77 55.44 6.98
CA GLY A 291 -7.89 56.02 8.00
C GLY A 291 -7.89 57.56 8.05
N LYS A 292 -8.03 58.23 6.89
CA LYS A 292 -8.12 59.70 6.83
C LYS A 292 -9.41 60.27 7.44
N ASN A 293 -10.53 59.56 7.32
CA ASN A 293 -11.80 59.99 7.88
C ASN A 293 -11.87 59.69 9.38
N LEU A 294 -11.27 58.57 9.80
CA LEU A 294 -11.18 58.17 11.20
C LEU A 294 -10.20 59.03 12.01
N TYR A 295 -9.13 59.51 11.35
CA TYR A 295 -8.10 60.37 11.94
C TYR A 295 -7.86 61.59 11.03
N PRO A 296 -8.68 62.65 11.14
CA PRO A 296 -8.63 63.83 10.26
C PRO A 296 -7.46 64.78 10.51
N LEU A 297 -6.84 64.77 11.70
CA LEU A 297 -5.65 65.53 12.07
C LEU A 297 -4.35 64.78 11.73
N LEU A 298 -4.43 63.47 11.46
CA LEU A 298 -3.30 62.66 11.03
C LEU A 298 -2.68 63.20 9.74
N ARG A 299 -1.35 63.29 9.72
CA ARG A 299 -0.59 63.67 8.53
C ARG A 299 -0.97 62.84 7.31
N GLN A 300 -1.26 63.52 6.20
CA GLN A 300 -1.85 62.91 5.01
C GLN A 300 -1.03 61.76 4.42
N ASP A 301 0.30 61.85 4.40
CA ASP A 301 1.16 60.80 3.85
C ASP A 301 1.19 59.52 4.70
N ILE A 302 0.91 59.61 6.01
CA ILE A 302 0.70 58.46 6.89
C ILE A 302 -0.62 57.78 6.51
N ALA A 303 -1.71 58.54 6.41
CA ALA A 303 -3.02 58.01 6.04
C ALA A 303 -3.02 57.39 4.62
N ASP A 304 -2.45 58.08 3.64
CA ASP A 304 -2.27 57.58 2.27
C ASP A 304 -1.36 56.34 2.25
N GLY A 305 -0.36 56.29 3.14
CA GLY A 305 0.52 55.14 3.31
C GLY A 305 -0.20 53.89 3.80
N VAL A 306 -1.05 54.03 4.81
CA VAL A 306 -1.87 52.94 5.36
C VAL A 306 -2.88 52.44 4.33
N ALA A 307 -3.51 53.35 3.59
CA ALA A 307 -4.49 52.97 2.55
C ALA A 307 -3.87 52.06 1.47
N ARG A 308 -2.56 52.17 1.20
CA ARG A 308 -1.85 51.28 0.26
C ARG A 308 -1.73 49.83 0.72
N TRP A 309 -1.97 49.53 1.99
CA TRP A 309 -1.94 48.15 2.50
C TRP A 309 -3.16 47.33 2.08
N ALA A 310 -4.30 47.99 1.93
CA ALA A 310 -5.61 47.37 1.66
C ALA A 310 -5.66 46.37 0.49
N PRO A 311 -5.01 46.59 -0.67
CA PRO A 311 -5.03 45.62 -1.76
C PRO A 311 -4.22 44.34 -1.49
N HIS A 312 -3.25 44.35 -0.57
CA HIS A 312 -2.30 43.23 -0.44
C HIS A 312 -2.93 41.92 0.04
N PRO A 313 -3.82 41.87 1.05
CA PRO A 313 -4.43 40.62 1.47
C PRO A 313 -5.21 39.92 0.34
N LYS A 314 -5.98 40.68 -0.44
CA LYS A 314 -6.73 40.16 -1.59
C LYS A 314 -5.80 39.65 -2.69
N ALA A 315 -4.71 40.36 -2.98
CA ALA A 315 -3.71 39.90 -3.94
C ALA A 315 -3.04 38.59 -3.48
N LYS A 316 -2.69 38.47 -2.20
CA LYS A 316 -2.12 37.23 -1.63
C LYS A 316 -3.09 36.05 -1.71
N TRP A 317 -4.37 36.30 -1.44
CA TRP A 317 -5.41 35.29 -1.59
C TRP A 317 -5.57 34.83 -3.04
N ALA A 318 -5.54 35.75 -4.01
CA ALA A 318 -5.61 35.41 -5.42
C ALA A 318 -4.44 34.50 -5.85
N ASN A 319 -3.21 34.81 -5.41
CA ASN A 319 -2.05 33.94 -5.65
C ASN A 319 -2.25 32.55 -5.06
N TYR A 320 -2.73 32.46 -3.82
CA TYR A 320 -3.06 31.17 -3.18
C TYR A 320 -4.08 30.36 -3.97
N LEU A 321 -5.15 31.00 -4.48
CA LEU A 321 -6.15 30.32 -5.30
C LEU A 321 -5.57 29.81 -6.61
N GLU A 322 -4.66 30.54 -7.25
CA GLU A 322 -4.01 30.06 -8.49
C GLU A 322 -3.08 28.88 -8.20
N SER A 323 -2.27 28.93 -7.13
CA SER A 323 -1.46 27.78 -6.70
C SER A 323 -2.33 26.56 -6.38
N LYS A 324 -3.47 26.76 -5.71
CA LYS A 324 -4.43 25.67 -5.41
C LYS A 324 -5.05 25.08 -6.67
N LYS A 325 -5.38 25.92 -7.66
CA LYS A 325 -5.92 25.48 -8.94
C LYS A 325 -4.89 24.64 -9.72
N GLU A 326 -3.62 25.07 -9.77
CA GLU A 326 -2.57 24.28 -10.41
C GLU A 326 -2.31 22.97 -9.66
N PHE A 327 -2.28 22.99 -8.32
CA PHE A 327 -2.18 21.78 -7.51
C PHE A 327 -3.30 20.77 -7.85
N ASN A 328 -4.55 21.22 -7.86
CA ASN A 328 -5.69 20.36 -8.19
C ASN A 328 -5.59 19.80 -9.61
N LYS A 329 -5.07 20.56 -10.57
CA LYS A 329 -4.88 20.13 -11.95
C LYS A 329 -3.77 19.08 -12.07
N VAL A 330 -2.61 19.31 -11.43
CA VAL A 330 -1.47 18.38 -11.46
C VAL A 330 -1.81 17.05 -10.77
N TYR A 331 -2.51 17.11 -9.65
CA TYR A 331 -2.93 15.92 -8.90
C TYR A 331 -4.28 15.35 -9.34
N ALA A 332 -4.98 15.94 -10.30
CA ALA A 332 -6.28 15.45 -10.78
C ALA A 332 -6.27 13.96 -11.14
N PRO A 333 -5.27 13.42 -11.87
CA PRO A 333 -5.24 11.98 -12.17
C PRO A 333 -5.17 11.10 -10.91
N LEU A 334 -4.45 11.55 -9.88
CA LEU A 334 -4.38 10.84 -8.60
C LEU A 334 -5.69 10.96 -7.81
N LEU A 335 -6.20 12.18 -7.63
CA LEU A 335 -7.36 12.45 -6.80
C LEU A 335 -8.66 11.88 -7.40
N GLN A 336 -8.75 11.81 -8.73
CA GLN A 336 -9.91 11.27 -9.44
C GLN A 336 -9.82 9.75 -9.66
N GLY A 337 -8.72 9.10 -9.25
CA GLY A 337 -8.51 7.67 -9.49
C GLY A 337 -8.17 7.30 -10.95
N ASN A 338 -7.89 8.29 -11.80
CA ASN A 338 -7.59 8.11 -13.22
C ASN A 338 -6.09 7.91 -13.51
N LEU A 339 -5.29 7.70 -12.47
CA LEU A 339 -3.84 7.67 -12.58
C LEU A 339 -3.30 6.60 -13.54
N PHE A 340 -3.99 5.47 -13.64
CA PHE A 340 -3.61 4.32 -14.46
C PHE A 340 -4.40 4.21 -15.76
N GLN A 341 -5.02 5.30 -16.21
CA GLN A 341 -5.71 5.34 -17.50
C GLN A 341 -4.75 4.93 -18.64
N GLY A 342 -5.22 4.06 -19.53
CA GLY A 342 -4.40 3.49 -20.61
C GLY A 342 -3.36 2.45 -20.20
N ILE A 343 -3.28 2.04 -18.93
CA ILE A 343 -2.45 0.91 -18.50
C ILE A 343 -3.31 -0.36 -18.47
N PRO A 344 -3.03 -1.35 -19.32
CA PRO A 344 -3.81 -2.59 -19.33
C PRO A 344 -3.87 -3.26 -17.95
N LEU A 345 -4.97 -3.97 -17.65
CA LEU A 345 -5.24 -4.64 -16.36
C LEU A 345 -5.45 -3.73 -15.14
N PHE A 346 -4.87 -2.53 -15.11
CA PHE A 346 -4.99 -1.55 -14.01
C PHE A 346 -5.94 -0.39 -14.33
N GLU A 347 -6.29 -0.18 -15.60
CA GLU A 347 -7.27 0.81 -16.02
C GLU A 347 -8.62 0.64 -15.30
N GLY A 348 -9.14 1.74 -14.76
CA GLY A 348 -10.39 1.77 -14.01
C GLY A 348 -10.35 1.11 -12.63
N LYS A 349 -9.19 0.61 -12.17
CA LYS A 349 -9.04 0.01 -10.84
C LYS A 349 -8.82 1.07 -9.77
N LYS A 350 -9.50 0.89 -8.63
CA LYS A 350 -9.20 1.70 -7.43
C LYS A 350 -7.82 1.33 -6.88
N TYR A 351 -7.19 2.25 -6.15
CA TYR A 351 -5.87 1.98 -5.55
C TYR A 351 -5.88 0.79 -4.58
N THR A 352 -6.99 0.55 -3.89
CA THR A 352 -7.19 -0.62 -3.02
C THR A 352 -7.26 -1.95 -3.77
N GLU A 353 -7.52 -1.92 -5.08
CA GLU A 353 -7.76 -3.10 -5.92
C GLU A 353 -6.52 -3.52 -6.73
N LEU A 354 -5.43 -2.75 -6.71
CA LEU A 354 -4.24 -3.02 -7.52
C LEU A 354 -3.64 -4.41 -7.25
N SER A 355 -3.62 -4.83 -5.99
CA SER A 355 -3.13 -6.17 -5.62
C SER A 355 -4.02 -7.30 -6.16
N GLY A 356 -5.32 -7.03 -6.35
CA GLY A 356 -6.29 -7.97 -6.92
C GLY A 356 -5.90 -8.43 -8.32
N VAL A 357 -5.35 -7.52 -9.14
CA VAL A 357 -4.94 -7.82 -10.52
C VAL A 357 -3.86 -8.92 -10.58
N VAL A 358 -2.91 -8.89 -9.64
CA VAL A 358 -1.86 -9.90 -9.51
C VAL A 358 -2.45 -11.20 -8.94
N LEU A 359 -3.31 -11.10 -7.93
CA LEU A 359 -3.97 -12.25 -7.30
C LEU A 359 -4.80 -13.05 -8.30
N ASP A 360 -5.51 -12.40 -9.23
CA ASP A 360 -6.29 -13.08 -10.26
C ASP A 360 -5.41 -13.96 -11.16
N THR A 361 -4.23 -13.44 -11.53
CA THR A 361 -3.25 -14.18 -12.33
C THR A 361 -2.63 -15.32 -11.52
N GLU A 362 -2.31 -15.07 -10.25
CA GLU A 362 -1.78 -16.07 -9.31
C GLU A 362 -2.75 -17.24 -9.16
N MET A 363 -4.04 -16.96 -8.91
CA MET A 363 -5.08 -17.97 -8.75
C MET A 363 -5.29 -18.81 -10.02
N THR A 364 -5.25 -18.17 -11.19
CA THR A 364 -5.36 -18.86 -12.48
C THR A 364 -4.22 -19.87 -12.65
N LEU A 365 -2.97 -19.44 -12.41
CA LEU A 365 -1.80 -20.32 -12.51
C LEU A 365 -1.83 -21.47 -11.49
N ARG A 366 -2.23 -21.20 -10.23
CA ARG A 366 -2.40 -22.25 -9.20
C ARG A 366 -3.43 -23.30 -9.60
N THR A 367 -4.55 -22.86 -10.18
CA THR A 367 -5.60 -23.77 -10.66
C THR A 367 -5.09 -24.68 -11.78
N VAL A 368 -4.34 -24.11 -12.72
CA VAL A 368 -3.70 -24.87 -13.81
C VAL A 368 -2.69 -25.89 -13.27
N ILE A 369 -1.82 -25.50 -12.34
CA ILE A 369 -0.85 -26.41 -11.71
C ILE A 369 -1.54 -27.57 -11.00
N ALA A 370 -2.63 -27.29 -10.27
CA ALA A 370 -3.42 -28.33 -9.61
C ALA A 370 -4.05 -29.30 -10.60
N ALA A 371 -4.55 -28.80 -11.74
CA ALA A 371 -5.08 -29.64 -12.81
C ALA A 371 -3.99 -30.54 -13.44
N ILE A 372 -2.79 -29.99 -13.68
CA ILE A 372 -1.63 -30.75 -14.18
C ILE A 372 -1.26 -31.87 -13.21
N ALA A 373 -1.16 -31.58 -11.91
CA ALA A 373 -0.85 -32.58 -10.89
C ALA A 373 -1.91 -33.71 -10.84
N GLY A 374 -3.18 -33.37 -11.04
CA GLY A 374 -4.26 -34.36 -11.20
C GLY A 374 -4.07 -35.27 -12.41
N GLN A 375 -3.66 -34.71 -13.55
CA GLN A 375 -3.34 -35.48 -14.75
C GLN A 375 -2.11 -36.37 -14.58
N GLU A 376 -1.03 -35.88 -13.95
CA GLU A 376 0.18 -36.67 -13.64
C GLU A 376 -0.19 -37.92 -12.81
N LYS A 377 -1.03 -37.74 -11.78
CA LYS A 377 -1.52 -38.86 -10.96
C LYS A 377 -2.31 -39.88 -11.78
N ASN A 378 -3.16 -39.43 -12.69
CA ASN A 378 -3.95 -40.32 -13.54
C ASN A 378 -3.06 -41.12 -14.51
N VAL A 379 -2.04 -40.47 -15.09
CA VAL A 379 -1.06 -41.15 -15.95
C VAL A 379 -0.27 -42.20 -15.17
N GLU A 380 0.18 -41.88 -13.96
CA GLU A 380 0.93 -42.82 -13.12
C GLU A 380 0.07 -44.02 -12.68
N ILE A 381 -1.19 -43.80 -12.30
CA ILE A 381 -2.15 -44.88 -12.00
C ILE A 381 -2.30 -45.79 -13.23
N ARG A 382 -2.48 -45.21 -14.42
CA ARG A 382 -2.61 -45.98 -15.66
C ARG A 382 -1.34 -46.77 -15.98
N ARG A 383 -0.16 -46.18 -15.80
CA ARG A 383 1.14 -46.83 -16.00
C ARG A 383 1.35 -48.01 -15.04
N SER A 384 1.00 -47.82 -13.77
CA SER A 384 1.05 -48.89 -12.76
C SER A 384 0.08 -50.02 -13.12
N ALA A 385 -1.15 -49.70 -13.49
CA ALA A 385 -2.15 -50.69 -13.91
C ALA A 385 -1.69 -51.51 -15.13
N LEU A 386 -1.09 -50.86 -16.14
CA LEU A 386 -0.50 -51.54 -17.29
C LEU A 386 0.68 -52.44 -16.90
N THR A 387 1.52 -52.01 -15.96
CA THR A 387 2.67 -52.80 -15.49
C THR A 387 2.20 -54.03 -14.71
N GLN A 388 1.23 -53.87 -13.81
CA GLN A 388 0.63 -54.97 -13.07
C GLN A 388 -0.07 -55.96 -14.01
N ASP A 389 -0.81 -55.47 -15.01
CA ASP A 389 -1.46 -56.31 -16.01
C ASP A 389 -0.45 -57.11 -16.85
N ASN A 390 0.71 -56.54 -17.19
CA ASN A 390 1.79 -57.27 -17.85
C ASN A 390 2.35 -58.40 -16.97
N VAL A 391 2.53 -58.17 -15.67
CA VAL A 391 2.99 -59.21 -14.73
C VAL A 391 1.95 -60.32 -14.59
N LEU A 392 0.67 -59.96 -14.44
CA LEU A 392 -0.42 -60.93 -14.37
C LEU A 392 -0.54 -61.75 -15.65
N THR A 393 -0.48 -61.10 -16.81
CA THR A 393 -0.50 -61.78 -18.12
C THR A 393 0.62 -62.83 -18.22
N ARG A 394 1.83 -62.54 -17.72
CA ARG A 394 2.93 -63.52 -17.71
C ARG A 394 2.64 -64.72 -16.80
N LYS A 395 2.09 -64.48 -15.60
CA LYS A 395 1.70 -65.55 -14.67
C LYS A 395 0.61 -66.45 -15.25
N GLU A 396 -0.40 -65.85 -15.87
CA GLU A 396 -1.48 -66.56 -16.55
C GLU A 396 -0.96 -67.40 -17.71
N GLN A 397 -0.05 -66.87 -18.53
CA GLN A 397 0.61 -67.63 -19.59
C GLN A 397 1.41 -68.82 -19.04
N GLU A 398 2.12 -68.62 -17.94
CA GLU A 398 2.90 -69.69 -17.31
C GLU A 398 2.00 -70.78 -16.72
N GLU A 399 0.87 -70.39 -16.11
CA GLU A 399 -0.13 -71.33 -15.60
C GLU A 399 -0.78 -72.13 -16.73
N ILE A 400 -1.17 -71.48 -17.83
CA ILE A 400 -1.67 -72.16 -19.03
C ILE A 400 -0.62 -73.14 -19.57
N ARG A 401 0.66 -72.74 -19.69
CA ARG A 401 1.73 -73.66 -20.14
C ARG A 401 1.90 -74.87 -19.21
N LYS A 402 1.77 -74.70 -17.89
CA LYS A 402 1.81 -75.82 -16.93
C LYS A 402 0.63 -76.76 -17.14
N LEU A 403 -0.58 -76.22 -17.34
CA LEU A 403 -1.77 -77.02 -17.65
C LEU A 403 -1.64 -77.74 -19.00
N GLU A 404 -1.11 -77.08 -20.03
CA GLU A 404 -0.79 -77.71 -21.33
C GLU A 404 0.25 -78.82 -21.20
N ALA A 405 1.27 -78.66 -20.36
CA ALA A 405 2.27 -79.71 -20.13
C ALA A 405 1.68 -80.92 -19.38
N MET A 406 0.80 -80.69 -18.40
CA MET A 406 0.19 -81.74 -17.57
C MET A 406 -1.00 -82.44 -18.24
N TYR A 407 -1.76 -81.71 -19.06
CA TYR A 407 -3.04 -82.15 -19.64
C TYR A 407 -3.11 -82.00 -21.15
N GLY A 408 -1.99 -81.75 -21.82
CA GLY A 408 -1.93 -81.62 -23.28
C GLY A 408 -1.86 -82.97 -24.03
N PRO A 409 -1.92 -82.92 -25.37
CA PRO A 409 -1.95 -84.11 -26.23
C PRO A 409 -0.71 -85.00 -26.08
N GLU A 410 0.47 -84.42 -25.86
CA GLU A 410 1.71 -85.20 -25.69
C GLU A 410 1.71 -85.99 -24.38
N ARG A 411 1.15 -85.43 -23.31
CA ARG A 411 1.01 -86.13 -22.03
C ARG A 411 -0.03 -87.25 -22.12
N GLU A 412 -1.16 -86.98 -22.78
CA GLU A 412 -2.16 -88.00 -23.11
C GLU A 412 -1.55 -89.17 -23.89
N LYS A 413 -0.75 -88.87 -24.93
CA LYS A 413 -0.04 -89.86 -25.75
C LYS A 413 0.97 -90.67 -24.94
N SER A 414 1.75 -90.00 -24.07
CA SER A 414 2.70 -90.65 -23.17
C SER A 414 2.00 -91.63 -22.22
N LEU A 415 0.90 -91.21 -21.59
CA LEU A 415 0.10 -92.08 -20.73
C LEU A 415 -0.53 -93.24 -21.51
N LYS A 416 -1.01 -93.01 -22.74
CA LYS A 416 -1.57 -94.09 -23.59
C LYS A 416 -0.52 -95.15 -23.88
N ASN A 417 0.68 -94.72 -24.26
CA ASN A 417 1.81 -95.61 -24.50
C ASN A 417 2.20 -96.38 -23.23
N ALA A 418 2.16 -95.74 -22.05
CA ALA A 418 2.40 -96.41 -20.78
C ALA A 418 1.35 -97.49 -20.50
N VAL A 419 0.07 -97.20 -20.75
CA VAL A 419 -1.03 -98.18 -20.62
C VAL A 419 -0.87 -99.37 -21.57
N TYR A 420 -0.41 -99.14 -22.81
CA TYR A 420 -0.17 -100.21 -23.79
C TYR A 420 1.07 -101.05 -23.49
N LYS A 421 2.11 -100.46 -22.87
CA LYS A 421 3.38 -101.13 -22.56
C LYS A 421 3.48 -101.69 -21.14
N ALA A 422 2.52 -101.37 -20.27
CA ALA A 422 2.51 -101.82 -18.88
C ALA A 422 2.62 -103.36 -18.79
N ALA A 423 3.46 -103.85 -17.89
CA ALA A 423 3.74 -105.27 -17.70
C ALA A 423 4.21 -105.99 -18.99
N GLY A 424 5.00 -105.30 -19.81
CA GLY A 424 5.56 -105.80 -21.07
C GLY A 424 4.58 -105.79 -22.27
N GLY A 425 3.36 -105.29 -22.08
CA GLY A 425 2.37 -105.08 -23.13
C GLY A 425 1.99 -106.35 -23.89
N TYR A 426 1.53 -106.18 -25.13
CA TYR A 426 1.10 -107.31 -25.97
C TYR A 426 2.22 -108.34 -26.22
N ALA A 427 3.48 -107.88 -26.32
CA ALA A 427 4.62 -108.77 -26.51
C ALA A 427 4.78 -109.78 -25.36
N LYS A 428 4.58 -109.34 -24.11
CA LYS A 428 4.64 -110.23 -22.93
C LYS A 428 3.47 -111.20 -22.86
N VAL A 429 2.28 -110.78 -23.26
CA VAL A 429 1.11 -111.67 -23.39
C VAL A 429 1.41 -112.79 -24.40
N VAL A 430 1.93 -112.46 -25.58
CA VAL A 430 2.30 -113.45 -26.61
C VAL A 430 3.44 -114.36 -26.14
N GLU A 431 4.43 -113.84 -25.41
CA GLU A 431 5.52 -114.61 -24.81
C GLU A 431 4.98 -115.65 -23.81
N LEU A 432 4.10 -115.23 -22.89
CA LEU A 432 3.50 -116.12 -21.88
C LEU A 432 2.53 -117.12 -22.51
N GLU A 433 1.76 -116.74 -23.54
CA GLU A 433 0.93 -117.65 -24.33
C GLU A 433 1.77 -118.74 -25.01
N ARG A 434 2.85 -118.35 -25.69
CA ARG A 434 3.79 -119.29 -26.32
C ARG A 434 4.50 -120.19 -25.31
N PHE A 435 4.80 -119.68 -24.12
CA PHE A 435 5.36 -120.50 -23.04
C PHE A 435 4.35 -121.56 -22.57
N LEU A 436 3.08 -121.19 -22.39
CA LEU A 436 2.02 -122.13 -21.98
C LEU A 436 1.68 -123.15 -23.08
N GLU A 437 1.78 -122.78 -24.35
CA GLU A 437 1.56 -123.69 -25.50
C GLU A 437 2.68 -124.72 -25.68
N ASN A 438 3.93 -124.37 -25.35
CA ASN A 438 5.12 -125.21 -25.57
C ASN A 438 5.64 -125.95 -24.32
N SER A 439 4.93 -125.89 -23.18
CA SER A 439 5.40 -126.47 -21.92
C SER A 439 4.84 -127.89 -21.72
N ASP A 440 5.69 -128.92 -21.84
CA ASP A 440 5.32 -130.34 -21.71
C ASP A 440 5.05 -130.78 -20.24
N ILE A 441 5.46 -129.97 -19.26
CA ILE A 441 5.33 -130.25 -17.82
C ILE A 441 4.53 -129.13 -17.15
N LYS A 442 3.43 -129.47 -16.45
CA LYS A 442 2.55 -128.54 -15.72
C LYS A 442 2.97 -128.41 -14.25
N ASP A 443 4.15 -127.84 -14.03
CA ASP A 443 4.75 -127.65 -12.71
C ASP A 443 4.36 -126.31 -12.04
N GLY A 444 5.03 -125.96 -10.93
CA GLY A 444 4.82 -124.69 -10.24
C GLY A 444 5.19 -123.44 -11.06
N ALA A 445 6.00 -123.56 -12.11
CA ALA A 445 6.30 -122.46 -13.02
C ALA A 445 5.18 -122.27 -14.05
N TYR A 446 4.61 -123.37 -14.58
CA TYR A 446 3.42 -123.32 -15.44
C TYR A 446 2.23 -122.64 -14.74
N ALA A 447 1.96 -122.97 -13.48
CA ALA A 447 0.89 -122.36 -12.71
C ALA A 447 1.08 -120.85 -12.52
N LYS A 448 2.31 -120.39 -12.23
CA LYS A 448 2.66 -118.97 -12.07
C LYS A 448 2.52 -118.19 -13.39
N VAL A 449 2.98 -118.75 -14.50
CA VAL A 449 2.87 -118.12 -15.82
C VAL A 449 1.40 -118.03 -16.27
N LYS A 450 0.59 -119.05 -15.98
CA LYS A 450 -0.85 -119.03 -16.25
C LYS A 450 -1.58 -117.99 -15.41
N GLU A 451 -1.21 -117.84 -14.14
CA GLU A 451 -1.75 -116.82 -13.25
C GLU A 451 -1.34 -115.40 -13.66
N GLU A 452 -0.07 -115.21 -14.06
CA GLU A 452 0.44 -113.95 -14.60
C GLU A 452 -0.24 -113.58 -15.92
N LEU A 453 -0.44 -114.54 -16.84
CA LEU A 453 -1.19 -114.32 -18.07
C LEU A 453 -2.67 -113.98 -17.80
N ASP A 454 -3.33 -114.69 -16.88
CA ASP A 454 -4.71 -114.37 -16.49
C ASP A 454 -4.81 -112.98 -15.84
N ALA A 455 -3.82 -112.60 -15.02
CA ALA A 455 -3.72 -111.27 -14.45
C ALA A 455 -3.50 -110.19 -15.53
N LEU A 456 -2.69 -110.45 -16.55
CA LEU A 456 -2.46 -109.52 -17.66
C LEU A 456 -3.70 -109.36 -18.56
N LEU A 457 -4.36 -110.47 -18.89
CA LEU A 457 -5.57 -110.50 -19.72
C LEU A 457 -6.76 -109.82 -19.03
N LYS A 458 -6.89 -109.98 -17.71
CA LYS A 458 -7.91 -109.31 -16.89
C LYS A 458 -7.51 -107.91 -16.42
N ARG A 459 -6.36 -107.39 -16.85
CA ARG A 459 -5.77 -106.11 -16.41
C ARG A 459 -5.65 -105.96 -14.88
N ARG A 460 -5.36 -107.06 -14.18
CA ARG A 460 -5.15 -107.13 -12.72
C ARG A 460 -3.67 -107.06 -12.33
N HIS A 461 -2.75 -106.99 -13.28
CA HIS A 461 -1.33 -106.83 -12.98
C HIS A 461 -1.06 -105.44 -12.34
N PRO A 462 -0.25 -105.34 -11.26
CA PRO A 462 0.00 -104.08 -10.56
C PRO A 462 0.46 -102.93 -11.46
N GLU A 463 1.33 -103.20 -12.43
CA GLU A 463 1.79 -102.18 -13.40
C GLU A 463 0.69 -101.70 -14.34
N GLN A 464 -0.22 -102.58 -14.78
CA GLN A 464 -1.37 -102.22 -15.61
C GLN A 464 -2.36 -101.39 -14.80
N GLN A 465 -2.64 -101.77 -13.56
CA GLN A 465 -3.50 -101.02 -12.64
C GLN A 465 -2.93 -99.63 -12.34
N ALA A 466 -1.61 -99.51 -12.14
CA ALA A 466 -0.96 -98.22 -11.94
C ALA A 466 -1.06 -97.32 -13.19
N ALA A 467 -0.85 -97.88 -14.39
CA ALA A 467 -0.98 -97.14 -15.64
C ALA A 467 -2.43 -96.73 -15.94
N ASP A 468 -3.39 -97.62 -15.70
CA ASP A 468 -4.82 -97.35 -15.86
C ASP A 468 -5.32 -96.30 -14.87
N SER A 469 -4.89 -96.39 -13.60
CA SER A 469 -5.20 -95.40 -12.57
C SER A 469 -4.62 -94.02 -12.92
N ALA A 470 -3.39 -93.96 -13.44
CA ALA A 470 -2.79 -92.71 -13.91
C ALA A 470 -3.56 -92.10 -15.09
N MET A 471 -4.03 -92.93 -16.04
CA MET A 471 -4.85 -92.50 -17.17
C MET A 471 -6.25 -92.05 -16.74
N GLN A 472 -6.90 -92.78 -15.84
CA GLN A 472 -8.20 -92.41 -15.28
C GLN A 472 -8.11 -91.10 -14.50
N THR A 473 -7.04 -90.92 -13.70
CA THR A 473 -6.77 -89.67 -12.97
C THR A 473 -6.59 -88.50 -13.94
N PHE A 474 -5.86 -88.70 -15.05
CA PHE A 474 -5.71 -87.69 -16.09
C PHE A 474 -7.06 -87.24 -16.67
N TYR A 475 -7.89 -88.17 -17.13
CA TYR A 475 -9.20 -87.80 -17.71
C TYR A 475 -10.19 -87.27 -16.68
N ARG A 476 -10.08 -87.68 -15.41
CA ARG A 476 -10.90 -87.13 -14.32
C ARG A 476 -10.56 -85.67 -14.03
N GLN A 477 -9.28 -85.30 -14.10
CA GLN A 477 -8.81 -83.94 -13.81
C GLN A 477 -8.82 -83.02 -15.04
N LEU A 478 -8.84 -83.57 -16.26
CA LEU A 478 -8.85 -82.82 -17.51
C LEU A 478 -10.01 -81.79 -17.60
N PRO A 479 -11.26 -82.09 -17.22
CA PRO A 479 -12.35 -81.09 -17.20
C PRO A 479 -12.10 -79.95 -16.21
N GLU A 480 -11.47 -80.22 -15.06
CA GLU A 480 -11.12 -79.18 -14.08
C GLU A 480 -10.00 -78.28 -14.61
N ALA A 481 -9.00 -78.86 -15.28
CA ALA A 481 -7.95 -78.12 -15.98
C ALA A 481 -8.52 -77.24 -17.10
N GLN A 482 -9.47 -77.75 -17.89
CA GLN A 482 -10.16 -76.97 -18.93
C GLN A 482 -10.94 -75.80 -18.34
N LYS A 483 -11.74 -76.02 -17.27
CA LYS A 483 -12.44 -74.95 -16.55
C LYS A 483 -11.48 -73.88 -16.04
N ARG A 484 -10.30 -74.29 -15.53
CA ARG A 484 -9.29 -73.35 -15.04
C ARG A 484 -8.72 -72.50 -16.17
N VAL A 485 -8.39 -73.10 -17.32
CA VAL A 485 -7.96 -72.38 -18.53
C VAL A 485 -9.02 -71.39 -18.99
N ASP A 486 -10.27 -71.82 -19.10
CA ASP A 486 -11.37 -70.96 -19.58
C ASP A 486 -11.59 -69.77 -18.64
N THR A 487 -11.48 -70.00 -17.32
CA THR A 487 -11.54 -68.93 -16.31
C THR A 487 -10.39 -67.94 -16.48
N ILE A 488 -9.15 -68.43 -16.64
CA ILE A 488 -7.98 -67.58 -16.87
C ILE A 488 -8.17 -66.72 -18.13
N ILE A 489 -8.62 -67.31 -19.24
CA ILE A 489 -8.85 -66.60 -20.50
C ILE A 489 -9.97 -65.56 -20.36
N ALA A 490 -11.06 -65.89 -19.69
CA ALA A 490 -12.18 -64.98 -19.45
C ALA A 490 -11.77 -63.79 -18.57
N ASP A 491 -11.09 -64.04 -17.45
CA ASP A 491 -10.61 -63.01 -16.52
C ASP A 491 -9.57 -62.10 -17.18
N HIS A 492 -8.63 -62.69 -17.93
CA HIS A 492 -7.67 -61.95 -18.75
C HIS A 492 -8.37 -61.05 -19.77
N GLY A 493 -9.34 -61.60 -20.52
CA GLY A 493 -10.07 -60.88 -21.54
C GLY A 493 -10.93 -59.75 -20.99
N LYS A 494 -11.49 -59.90 -19.78
CA LYS A 494 -12.20 -58.82 -19.07
C LYS A 494 -11.22 -57.72 -18.66
N ARG A 495 -10.13 -58.07 -17.96
CA ARG A 495 -9.13 -57.11 -17.47
C ARG A 495 -8.48 -56.30 -18.60
N LYS A 496 -8.15 -56.94 -19.73
CA LYS A 496 -7.60 -56.24 -20.91
C LYS A 496 -8.59 -55.23 -21.48
N ARG A 497 -9.87 -55.58 -21.60
CA ARG A 497 -10.93 -54.68 -22.08
C ARG A 497 -11.14 -53.49 -21.15
N ASP A 498 -11.13 -53.71 -19.83
CA ASP A 498 -11.24 -52.64 -18.83
C ASP A 498 -10.08 -51.63 -18.93
N LEU A 499 -8.91 -52.06 -19.43
CA LEU A 499 -7.74 -51.21 -19.71
C LEU A 499 -7.71 -50.63 -21.15
N GLY A 500 -8.70 -50.95 -21.99
CA GLY A 500 -8.74 -50.56 -23.41
C GLY A 500 -7.75 -51.31 -24.31
N LEU A 501 -7.26 -52.46 -23.88
CA LEU A 501 -6.32 -53.31 -24.60
C LEU A 501 -7.03 -54.50 -25.27
N GLN A 502 -6.44 -55.04 -26.33
CA GLN A 502 -6.92 -56.28 -26.95
C GLN A 502 -6.49 -57.52 -26.11
N PRO A 503 -7.38 -58.51 -25.90
CA PRO A 503 -7.03 -59.78 -25.25
C PRO A 503 -5.98 -60.56 -26.05
N LEU A 504 -4.96 -61.06 -25.35
CA LEU A 504 -3.86 -61.82 -25.97
C LEU A 504 -4.03 -63.33 -25.83
N LEU A 505 -4.61 -63.79 -24.72
CA LEU A 505 -4.90 -65.20 -24.47
C LEU A 505 -6.25 -65.57 -25.10
N LYS A 506 -6.24 -66.57 -25.99
CA LYS A 506 -7.44 -66.97 -26.75
C LYS A 506 -7.75 -68.46 -26.64
N GLU A 507 -6.74 -69.32 -26.60
CA GLU A 507 -6.90 -70.78 -26.57
C GLU A 507 -5.73 -71.42 -25.82
N ALA A 508 -5.96 -72.59 -25.22
CA ALA A 508 -4.91 -73.49 -24.72
C ALA A 508 -5.04 -74.86 -25.40
N LYS A 509 -3.90 -75.53 -25.62
CA LYS A 509 -3.81 -76.84 -26.27
C LYS A 509 -3.94 -77.99 -25.26
N LEU A 510 -5.13 -78.19 -24.70
CA LEU A 510 -5.43 -79.35 -23.86
C LEU A 510 -5.82 -80.59 -24.70
N ALA A 511 -5.66 -81.77 -24.11
CA ALA A 511 -6.16 -83.02 -24.67
C ALA A 511 -7.69 -82.98 -24.84
N LYS A 512 -8.21 -83.66 -25.86
CA LYS A 512 -9.66 -83.73 -26.08
C LYS A 512 -10.27 -84.79 -25.16
N GLU A 513 -11.35 -84.43 -24.48
CA GLU A 513 -12.11 -85.36 -23.65
C GLU A 513 -12.54 -86.59 -24.46
N LYS A 514 -12.14 -87.77 -24.00
CA LYS A 514 -12.51 -89.06 -24.57
C LYS A 514 -12.77 -90.02 -23.41
N GLN A 515 -13.82 -90.82 -23.50
CA GLN A 515 -13.96 -91.97 -22.61
C GLN A 515 -12.82 -92.94 -22.92
N PHE A 516 -11.95 -93.19 -21.94
CA PHE A 516 -10.94 -94.22 -22.05
C PHE A 516 -11.53 -95.55 -21.60
N ASP A 517 -11.91 -96.36 -22.57
CA ASP A 517 -12.34 -97.72 -22.32
C ASP A 517 -11.10 -98.61 -22.13
N THR A 518 -10.87 -99.07 -20.90
CA THR A 518 -9.72 -99.92 -20.52
C THR A 518 -9.85 -101.35 -21.04
N LEU A 519 -11.04 -101.73 -21.54
CA LEU A 519 -11.34 -103.06 -22.06
C LEU A 519 -11.56 -103.02 -23.57
N LYS A 520 -10.52 -102.68 -24.32
CA LYS A 520 -10.57 -102.90 -25.76
C LYS A 520 -10.58 -104.41 -26.08
N PRO A 521 -11.36 -104.88 -27.05
CA PRO A 521 -11.30 -106.27 -27.52
C PRO A 521 -9.90 -106.63 -28.03
N ARG A 522 -9.51 -107.91 -27.93
CA ARG A 522 -8.21 -108.49 -28.33
C ARG A 522 -7.72 -108.08 -29.75
N SER A 523 -8.61 -107.63 -30.62
CA SER A 523 -8.34 -107.15 -31.98
C SER A 523 -7.94 -105.67 -32.11
N GLN A 524 -7.88 -104.91 -31.00
CA GLN A 524 -7.59 -103.47 -30.99
C GLN A 524 -6.45 -103.07 -30.04
N TRP A 525 -5.66 -104.04 -29.58
CA TRP A 525 -4.47 -103.83 -28.75
C TRP A 525 -3.24 -103.55 -29.59
#